data_AF-A0A925RIS0-F1
#
_entry.id   AF-A0A925RIS0-F1
#
_cell.length_a   1.000
_cell.length_b   1.000
_cell.length_c   1.000
_cell.angle_alpha   90.00
_cell.angle_beta   90.00
_cell.angle_gamma   90.00
#
_symmetry.space_group_name_H-M   'P 1'
#
loop_
_entity.id
_entity.type
_entity.pdbx_description
1 polymer ?
#
loop_
_entity_poly.entity_id
_entity_poly.type
_entity_poly.pdbx_seq_one_letter_code
_entity_poly.pdbx_strand_id
1 'polypeptide(L)'
;MLLEIVATLLLGGLFFRWGIRFGKLLLRKGATANDLFKGKTSLSLLFLGLYIGLILLALNVPQMQFLPVEWRVYGMRITWTIMRAVLLGFCGLAYVVSWQTARVQVVAVALIGVLGVTGFSAAEAYFLAPIYTWLHNNLQPNGVYKQTSMSSCAPSALATVLRRWQIDATESGVARLANTSRLGTSMPQLIVAAHELGMDGVELAPTWEQMQRINRPGVLGVWLIDGARKLPHAVALLEMNSEQVAIGDPAWGTIYALNRTQFAKIWRQQYVPLFRASERSLPPDQAADYLQRLGYLSQPSQDLSRAVRRFQTAVGIDATGELNPQTVLLLTGSFLQGVPTLTPNQAPQ
;
A
#
# COMPACT_ATOMS: atom_id res chain seq x y z
N MET A 1 4.75 15.04 12.83
CA MET A 1 4.36 15.53 14.17
C MET A 1 3.97 17.01 14.19
N LEU A 2 4.87 18.00 14.04
CA LEU A 2 4.47 19.43 14.11
C LEU A 2 3.42 19.82 13.06
N LEU A 3 3.63 19.43 11.79
CA LEU A 3 2.68 19.70 10.71
C LEU A 3 1.31 19.03 10.94
N GLU A 4 1.28 17.80 11.45
CA GLU A 4 0.04 17.09 11.78
C GLU A 4 -0.72 17.77 12.92
N ILE A 5 -0.01 18.29 13.93
CA ILE A 5 -0.62 19.06 15.03
C ILE A 5 -1.23 20.35 14.48
N VAL A 6 -0.48 21.11 13.67
CA VAL A 6 -0.97 22.35 13.06
C VAL A 6 -2.18 22.07 12.16
N ALA A 7 -2.11 21.04 11.31
CA ALA A 7 -3.22 20.63 10.46
C ALA A 7 -4.44 20.22 11.28
N THR A 8 -4.25 19.45 12.36
CA THR A 8 -5.32 19.06 13.28
C THR A 8 -5.97 20.28 13.94
N LEU A 9 -5.18 21.26 14.38
CA LEU A 9 -5.71 22.47 15.04
C LEU A 9 -6.49 23.34 14.06
N LEU A 10 -5.96 23.56 12.85
CA LEU A 10 -6.61 24.38 11.83
C LEU A 10 -7.89 23.71 11.30
N LEU A 11 -7.78 22.47 10.82
CA LEU A 11 -8.92 21.71 10.31
C LEU A 11 -9.94 21.43 11.43
N GLY A 12 -9.46 21.01 12.59
CA GLY A 12 -10.30 20.77 13.76
C GLY A 12 -11.06 22.02 14.19
N GLY A 13 -10.42 23.18 14.23
CA GLY A 13 -11.07 24.47 14.53
C GLY A 13 -12.13 24.85 13.49
N LEU A 14 -11.83 24.66 12.20
CA LEU A 14 -12.78 24.89 11.11
C LEU A 14 -14.00 23.96 11.22
N PHE A 15 -13.78 22.66 11.42
CA PHE A 15 -14.84 21.67 11.56
C PHE A 15 -15.66 21.90 12.83
N PHE A 16 -15.02 22.25 13.95
CA PHE A 16 -15.70 22.62 15.19
C PHE A 16 -16.63 23.82 14.99
N ARG A 17 -16.13 24.89 14.33
CA ARG A 17 -16.94 26.07 13.98
C ARG A 17 -18.09 25.71 13.04
N TRP A 18 -17.85 24.83 12.07
CA TRP A 18 -18.90 24.32 11.19
C TRP A 18 -19.95 23.52 11.96
N GLY A 19 -19.53 22.64 12.87
CA GLY A 19 -20.39 21.91 13.78
C GLY A 19 -21.29 22.81 14.62
N ILE A 20 -20.74 23.91 15.16
CA ILE A 20 -21.53 24.93 15.86
C ILE A 20 -22.58 25.56 14.94
N ARG A 21 -22.22 25.93 13.71
CA ARG A 21 -23.17 26.53 12.75
C ARG A 21 -24.29 25.56 12.41
N PHE A 22 -23.94 24.29 12.17
CA PHE A 22 -24.92 23.26 11.87
C PHE A 22 -25.83 22.95 13.07
N GLY A 23 -25.28 22.88 14.28
CA GLY A 23 -26.06 22.72 15.52
C GLY A 23 -27.07 23.85 15.72
N LYS A 24 -26.70 25.12 15.43
CA LYS A 24 -27.66 26.25 15.44
C LYS A 24 -28.79 26.08 14.42
N LEU A 25 -28.52 25.50 13.26
CA LEU A 25 -29.57 25.18 12.26
C LEU A 25 -30.52 24.09 12.77
N LEU A 26 -29.98 23.07 13.45
CA LEU A 26 -30.81 22.03 14.07
C LEU A 26 -31.68 22.58 15.21
N LEU A 27 -31.14 23.46 16.04
CA LEU A 27 -31.87 24.14 17.12
C LEU A 27 -33.03 24.96 16.57
N ARG A 28 -32.84 25.69 15.46
CA ARG A 28 -33.93 26.41 14.75
C ARG A 28 -35.02 25.47 14.24
N LYS A 29 -34.69 24.19 13.97
CA LYS A 29 -35.63 23.14 13.57
C LYS A 29 -36.17 22.32 14.77
N GLY A 30 -36.06 22.86 15.99
CA GLY A 30 -36.60 22.29 17.21
C GLY A 30 -35.83 21.10 17.78
N ALA A 31 -34.59 20.84 17.34
CA ALA A 31 -33.77 19.79 17.94
C ALA A 31 -33.34 20.17 19.36
N THR A 32 -33.30 19.21 20.27
CA THR A 32 -32.78 19.39 21.64
C THR A 32 -31.70 18.35 21.94
N ALA A 33 -30.93 18.55 23.01
CA ALA A 33 -29.93 17.57 23.44
C ALA A 33 -30.55 16.19 23.74
N ASN A 34 -31.78 16.15 24.24
CA ASN A 34 -32.47 14.91 24.60
C ASN A 34 -33.24 14.29 23.42
N ASP A 35 -33.56 15.07 22.38
CA ASP A 35 -34.41 14.65 21.26
C ASP A 35 -33.76 14.92 19.89
N LEU A 36 -32.42 14.94 19.80
CA LEU A 36 -31.66 15.36 18.61
C LEU A 36 -32.14 14.67 17.31
N PHE A 37 -32.53 13.40 17.41
CA PHE A 37 -33.03 12.58 16.31
C PHE A 37 -34.43 12.00 16.52
N LYS A 38 -35.15 12.39 17.59
CA LYS A 38 -36.46 11.79 17.90
C LYS A 38 -37.47 12.11 16.80
N GLY A 39 -38.10 11.06 16.25
CA GLY A 39 -39.01 11.17 15.10
C GLY A 39 -38.34 11.52 13.76
N LYS A 40 -37.00 11.58 13.71
CA LYS A 40 -36.21 11.94 12.50
C LYS A 40 -35.28 10.79 12.09
N THR A 41 -35.83 9.58 11.97
CA THR A 41 -35.08 8.35 11.62
C THR A 41 -34.26 8.48 10.33
N SER A 42 -34.79 9.16 9.30
CA SER A 42 -34.04 9.39 8.07
C SER A 42 -32.78 10.24 8.28
N LEU A 43 -32.84 11.21 9.20
CA LEU A 43 -31.70 12.07 9.51
C LEU A 43 -30.64 11.32 10.33
N SER A 44 -31.04 10.47 11.30
CA SER A 44 -30.07 9.66 12.05
C SER A 44 -29.39 8.61 11.16
N LEU A 45 -30.14 7.96 10.27
CA LEU A 45 -29.58 7.04 9.28
C LEU A 45 -28.63 7.74 8.30
N LEU A 46 -28.96 8.96 7.87
CA LEU A 46 -28.06 9.76 7.03
C LEU A 46 -26.74 10.07 7.77
N PHE A 47 -26.81 10.45 9.06
CA PHE A 47 -25.63 10.71 9.88
C PHE A 47 -24.77 9.46 10.07
N LEU A 48 -25.38 8.32 10.37
CA LEU A 48 -24.68 7.05 10.51
C LEU A 48 -24.06 6.61 9.18
N GLY A 49 -24.81 6.75 8.08
CA GLY A 49 -24.35 6.47 6.73
C GLY A 49 -23.18 7.36 6.31
N LEU A 50 -23.21 8.65 6.63
CA LEU A 50 -22.09 9.56 6.39
C LEU A 50 -20.84 9.14 7.17
N TYR A 51 -21.01 8.79 8.46
CA TYR A 51 -19.89 8.34 9.29
C TYR A 51 -19.28 7.03 8.77
N ILE A 52 -20.10 6.03 8.45
CA ILE A 52 -19.65 4.77 7.84
C ILE A 52 -18.98 5.04 6.49
N GLY A 53 -19.58 5.90 5.65
CA GLY A 53 -19.03 6.29 4.36
C GLY A 53 -17.65 6.95 4.49
N LEU A 54 -17.46 7.83 5.47
CA LEU A 54 -16.16 8.43 5.76
C LEU A 54 -15.13 7.39 6.20
N ILE A 55 -15.51 6.41 7.04
CA ILE A 55 -14.62 5.29 7.43
C ILE A 55 -14.25 4.42 6.21
N LEU A 56 -15.21 4.11 5.35
CA LEU A 56 -14.94 3.32 4.15
C LEU A 56 -14.02 4.06 3.19
N LEU A 57 -14.25 5.36 2.97
CA LEU A 57 -13.41 6.19 2.13
C LEU A 57 -11.99 6.29 2.70
N ALA A 58 -11.90 6.51 4.01
CA ALA A 58 -10.67 6.50 4.80
C ALA A 58 -9.83 5.23 4.59
N LEU A 59 -10.48 4.05 4.63
CA LEU A 59 -9.80 2.76 4.51
C LEU A 59 -9.44 2.39 3.07
N ASN A 60 -10.23 2.80 2.08
CA ASN A 60 -10.08 2.34 0.70
C ASN A 60 -9.31 3.31 -0.20
N VAL A 61 -9.47 4.63 -0.04
CA VAL A 61 -8.84 5.61 -0.93
C VAL A 61 -7.32 5.50 -0.95
N PRO A 62 -6.60 5.43 0.19
CA PRO A 62 -5.14 5.30 0.18
C PRO A 62 -4.62 4.01 -0.50
N GLN A 63 -5.49 3.01 -0.68
CA GLN A 63 -5.12 1.73 -1.31
C GLN A 63 -5.30 1.74 -2.83
N MET A 64 -5.97 2.75 -3.40
CA MET A 64 -6.24 2.84 -4.83
C MET A 64 -4.95 3.05 -5.64
N GLN A 65 -4.67 2.15 -6.58
CA GLN A 65 -3.41 2.13 -7.34
C GLN A 65 -3.22 3.31 -8.29
N PHE A 66 -4.30 3.99 -8.71
CA PHE A 66 -4.19 5.17 -9.59
C PHE A 66 -3.64 6.41 -8.87
N LEU A 67 -3.65 6.41 -7.53
CA LEU A 67 -3.08 7.52 -6.77
C LEU A 67 -1.54 7.43 -6.77
N PRO A 68 -0.84 8.58 -6.80
CA PRO A 68 0.62 8.60 -6.71
C PRO A 68 1.13 7.87 -5.46
N VAL A 69 2.32 7.28 -5.55
CA VAL A 69 2.92 6.48 -4.47
C VAL A 69 3.02 7.29 -3.17
N GLU A 70 3.40 8.55 -3.26
CA GLU A 70 3.55 9.46 -2.11
C GLU A 70 2.20 9.63 -1.40
N TRP A 71 1.13 9.84 -2.15
CA TRP A 71 -0.23 9.96 -1.60
C TRP A 71 -0.67 8.68 -0.90
N ARG A 72 -0.31 7.51 -1.43
CA ARG A 72 -0.67 6.22 -0.84
C ARG A 72 0.12 5.92 0.44
N VAL A 73 1.39 6.34 0.50
CA VAL A 73 2.22 6.26 1.71
C VAL A 73 1.66 7.14 2.84
N TYR A 74 1.31 8.39 2.55
CA TYR A 74 0.80 9.33 3.56
C TYR A 74 -0.71 9.24 3.77
N GLY A 75 -1.44 8.60 2.87
CA GLY A 75 -2.90 8.59 2.81
C GLY A 75 -3.54 8.07 4.09
N MET A 76 -2.93 7.08 4.73
CA MET A 76 -3.41 6.59 6.03
C MET A 76 -3.37 7.70 7.10
N ARG A 77 -2.24 8.41 7.27
CA ARG A 77 -2.12 9.52 8.25
C ARG A 77 -3.08 10.66 7.93
N ILE A 78 -3.23 11.00 6.65
CA ILE A 78 -4.17 12.02 6.17
C ILE A 78 -5.61 11.64 6.56
N THR A 79 -5.99 10.39 6.28
CA THR A 79 -7.28 9.82 6.65
C THR A 79 -7.57 9.94 8.16
N TRP A 80 -6.63 9.54 9.02
CA TRP A 80 -6.79 9.61 10.47
C TRP A 80 -6.95 11.08 10.94
N THR A 81 -6.19 12.00 10.33
CA THR A 81 -6.30 13.44 10.59
C THR A 81 -7.69 13.98 10.21
N ILE A 82 -8.24 13.56 9.06
CA ILE A 82 -9.59 13.95 8.61
C ILE A 82 -10.65 13.40 9.58
N MET A 83 -10.57 12.12 9.96
CA MET A 83 -11.50 11.51 10.91
C MET A 83 -11.50 12.25 12.25
N ARG A 84 -10.32 12.64 12.75
CA ARG A 84 -10.16 13.44 13.96
C ARG A 84 -10.81 14.83 13.82
N ALA A 85 -10.60 15.51 12.70
CA ALA A 85 -11.22 16.81 12.42
C ALA A 85 -12.75 16.72 12.37
N VAL A 86 -13.29 15.66 11.76
CA VAL A 86 -14.74 15.38 11.73
C VAL A 86 -15.29 15.14 13.14
N LEU A 87 -14.58 14.37 13.98
CA LEU A 87 -14.94 14.15 15.38
C LEU A 87 -15.02 15.47 16.17
N LEU A 88 -14.08 16.39 15.94
CA LEU A 88 -14.13 17.75 16.52
C LEU A 88 -15.34 18.55 16.00
N GLY A 89 -15.72 18.37 14.74
CA GLY A 89 -16.97 18.92 14.21
C GLY A 89 -18.21 18.43 14.97
N PHE A 90 -18.29 17.13 15.27
CA PHE A 90 -19.34 16.57 16.11
C PHE A 90 -19.32 17.13 17.53
N CYS A 91 -18.14 17.32 18.12
CA CYS A 91 -18.00 17.96 19.44
C CYS A 91 -18.57 19.39 19.43
N GLY A 92 -18.32 20.18 18.38
CA GLY A 92 -18.86 21.53 18.23
C GLY A 92 -20.39 21.57 18.10
N LEU A 93 -20.97 20.61 17.36
CA LEU A 93 -22.42 20.42 17.26
C LEU A 93 -23.02 20.07 18.62
N ALA A 94 -22.48 19.05 19.30
CA ALA A 94 -22.96 18.61 20.60
C ALA A 94 -22.88 19.75 21.64
N TYR A 95 -21.76 20.48 21.65
CA TYR A 95 -21.55 21.63 22.53
C TYR A 95 -22.65 22.69 22.37
N VAL A 96 -22.91 23.17 21.15
CA VAL A 96 -23.89 24.25 20.95
C VAL A 96 -25.32 23.83 21.25
N VAL A 97 -25.69 22.58 20.94
CA VAL A 97 -27.02 22.04 21.24
C VAL A 97 -27.21 21.95 22.75
N SER A 98 -26.28 21.32 23.47
CA SER A 98 -26.35 21.20 24.92
C SER A 98 -26.28 22.56 25.62
N TRP A 99 -25.48 23.51 25.14
CA TRP A 99 -25.42 24.86 25.71
C TRP A 99 -26.76 25.59 25.66
N GLN A 100 -27.55 25.37 24.61
CA GLN A 100 -28.84 26.05 24.43
C GLN A 100 -30.02 25.31 25.07
N THR A 101 -29.99 23.98 25.14
CA THR A 101 -31.15 23.19 25.59
C THR A 101 -30.95 22.44 26.91
N ALA A 102 -29.71 22.22 27.34
CA ALA A 102 -29.39 21.43 28.53
C ALA A 102 -28.04 21.85 29.13
N ARG A 103 -27.94 23.08 29.65
CA ARG A 103 -26.67 23.67 30.13
C ARG A 103 -25.93 22.80 31.14
N VAL A 104 -26.66 22.10 32.01
CA VAL A 104 -26.08 21.19 33.01
C VAL A 104 -25.30 20.03 32.36
N GLN A 105 -25.68 19.60 31.15
CA GLN A 105 -25.01 18.52 30.42
C GLN A 105 -23.75 18.98 29.67
N VAL A 106 -23.48 20.29 29.56
CA VAL A 106 -22.35 20.81 28.78
C VAL A 106 -21.01 20.26 29.27
N VAL A 107 -20.82 20.20 30.59
CA VAL A 107 -19.60 19.66 31.20
C VAL A 107 -19.42 18.19 30.83
N ALA A 108 -20.49 17.39 30.92
CA ALA A 108 -20.45 15.98 30.53
C ALA A 108 -20.12 15.82 29.04
N VAL A 109 -20.74 16.61 28.15
CA VAL A 109 -20.46 16.60 26.71
C VAL A 109 -19.02 17.00 26.40
N ALA A 110 -18.48 18.01 27.09
CA ALA A 110 -17.09 18.42 26.94
C ALA A 110 -16.13 17.30 27.37
N LEU A 111 -16.40 16.66 28.51
CA LEU A 111 -15.59 15.53 29.00
C LEU A 111 -15.63 14.33 28.04
N ILE A 112 -16.81 13.97 27.54
CA ILE A 112 -16.97 12.90 26.53
C ILE A 112 -16.21 13.26 25.24
N GLY A 113 -16.31 14.51 24.79
CA GLY A 113 -15.58 14.99 23.61
C GLY A 113 -14.06 14.91 23.80
N VAL A 114 -13.55 15.34 24.96
CA VAL A 114 -12.14 15.21 25.31
C VAL A 114 -11.72 13.75 25.31
N LEU A 115 -12.42 12.89 26.04
CA LEU A 115 -12.13 11.45 26.11
C LEU A 115 -12.14 10.79 24.72
N GLY A 116 -13.12 11.14 23.88
CA GLY A 116 -13.22 10.63 22.51
C GLY A 116 -12.04 11.05 21.65
N VAL A 117 -11.68 12.34 21.66
CA VAL A 117 -10.54 12.86 20.87
C VAL A 117 -9.20 12.31 21.39
N THR A 118 -9.00 12.25 22.70
CA THR A 118 -7.77 11.70 23.29
C THR A 118 -7.66 10.20 23.05
N GLY A 119 -8.75 9.45 23.22
CA GLY A 119 -8.79 8.01 22.95
C GLY A 119 -8.52 7.68 21.49
N PHE A 120 -9.14 8.44 20.57
CA PHE A 120 -8.88 8.30 19.14
C PHE A 120 -7.43 8.61 18.77
N SER A 121 -6.86 9.69 19.32
CA SER A 121 -5.47 10.08 19.08
C SER A 121 -4.47 9.07 19.68
N ALA A 122 -4.78 8.50 20.84
CA ALA A 122 -3.98 7.43 21.45
C ALA A 122 -4.02 6.14 20.61
N ALA A 123 -5.19 5.78 20.07
CA ALA A 123 -5.32 4.65 19.16
C ALA A 123 -4.49 4.85 17.89
N GLU A 124 -4.57 6.03 17.27
CA GLU A 124 -3.74 6.37 16.10
C GLU A 124 -2.25 6.26 16.43
N ALA A 125 -1.81 6.88 17.52
CA ALA A 125 -0.41 6.84 17.94
C ALA A 125 0.08 5.41 18.19
N TYR A 126 -0.77 4.56 18.76
CA TYR A 126 -0.48 3.16 18.97
C TYR A 126 -0.37 2.38 17.66
N PHE A 127 -1.37 2.47 16.78
CA PHE A 127 -1.41 1.72 15.52
C PHE A 127 -0.35 2.16 14.51
N LEU A 128 -0.06 3.47 14.47
CA LEU A 128 0.95 4.06 13.59
C LEU A 128 2.34 4.13 14.23
N ALA A 129 2.52 3.61 15.45
CA ALA A 129 3.82 3.53 16.09
C ALA A 129 4.78 2.69 15.23
N PRO A 130 6.00 3.19 14.96
CA PRO A 130 7.00 2.43 14.24
C PRO A 130 7.42 1.19 15.03
N ILE A 131 7.69 0.09 14.33
CA ILE A 131 8.09 -1.17 14.98
C ILE A 131 9.60 -1.44 14.95
N TYR A 132 10.35 -0.73 14.10
CA TYR A 132 11.74 -1.07 13.76
C TYR A 132 12.69 -1.09 14.96
N THR A 133 12.40 -0.35 16.03
CA THR A 133 13.22 -0.31 17.26
C THR A 133 13.17 -1.62 18.06
N TRP A 134 12.17 -2.46 17.82
CA TRP A 134 11.94 -3.71 18.54
C TRP A 134 12.25 -4.95 17.69
N LEU A 135 12.64 -4.74 16.43
CA LEU A 135 12.99 -5.82 15.51
C LEU A 135 14.45 -6.24 15.74
N HIS A 136 14.73 -7.51 15.52
CA HIS A 136 16.09 -8.03 15.47
C HIS A 136 16.28 -8.80 14.17
N ASN A 137 17.47 -8.76 13.60
CA ASN A 137 17.69 -9.30 12.26
C ASN A 137 17.89 -10.81 12.33
N ASN A 138 16.87 -11.59 11.92
CA ASN A 138 16.87 -13.05 12.02
C ASN A 138 17.08 -13.73 10.66
N LEU A 139 18.29 -13.61 10.12
CA LEU A 139 18.68 -14.25 8.86
C LEU A 139 18.82 -15.76 9.06
N GLN A 140 18.09 -16.54 8.27
CA GLN A 140 18.20 -17.99 8.28
C GLN A 140 19.37 -18.48 7.40
N PRO A 141 19.91 -19.70 7.64
CA PRO A 141 21.01 -20.26 6.83
C PRO A 141 20.71 -20.39 5.33
N ASN A 142 19.43 -20.49 4.96
CA ASN A 142 18.97 -20.53 3.56
C ASN A 142 18.92 -19.15 2.89
N GLY A 143 19.31 -18.08 3.58
CA GLY A 143 19.33 -16.71 3.06
C GLY A 143 18.02 -15.93 3.19
N VAL A 144 16.96 -16.51 3.78
CA VAL A 144 15.68 -15.82 4.03
C VAL A 144 15.72 -15.10 5.37
N TYR A 145 15.28 -13.84 5.42
CA TYR A 145 15.01 -13.16 6.68
C TYR A 145 13.69 -13.65 7.27
N LYS A 146 13.77 -14.29 8.44
CA LYS A 146 12.59 -14.63 9.23
C LYS A 146 12.10 -13.38 9.96
N GLN A 147 10.82 -13.07 9.84
CA GLN A 147 10.24 -11.91 10.50
C GLN A 147 10.25 -12.07 12.01
N THR A 148 10.52 -10.98 12.72
CA THR A 148 10.51 -10.93 14.19
C THR A 148 9.29 -10.21 14.75
N SER A 149 8.44 -9.66 13.87
CA SER A 149 7.13 -9.10 14.18
C SER A 149 6.08 -9.59 13.18
N MET A 150 4.82 -9.64 13.61
CA MET A 150 3.69 -9.94 12.72
C MET A 150 3.47 -8.88 11.63
N SER A 151 4.07 -7.70 11.80
CA SER A 151 3.90 -6.54 10.91
C SER A 151 5.10 -6.33 9.97
N SER A 152 6.14 -7.17 10.04
CA SER A 152 7.41 -7.01 9.31
C SER A 152 7.65 -8.03 8.19
N CYS A 153 6.60 -8.73 7.73
CA CYS A 153 6.69 -9.66 6.58
C CYS A 153 7.26 -8.99 5.33
N ALA A 154 6.70 -7.85 4.91
CA ALA A 154 7.15 -7.13 3.71
C ALA A 154 8.59 -6.60 3.83
N PRO A 155 9.01 -5.96 4.95
CA PRO A 155 10.41 -5.62 5.17
C PRO A 155 11.37 -6.80 5.08
N SER A 156 11.00 -7.94 5.68
CA SER A 156 11.80 -9.16 5.66
C SER A 156 11.89 -9.77 4.25
N ALA A 157 10.78 -9.76 3.50
CA ALA A 157 10.74 -10.20 2.11
C ALA A 157 11.62 -9.33 1.22
N LEU A 158 11.54 -8.00 1.34
CA LEU A 158 12.40 -7.10 0.58
C LEU A 158 13.88 -7.26 0.96
N ALA A 159 14.20 -7.35 2.25
CA ALA A 159 15.57 -7.62 2.69
C ALA A 159 16.10 -8.93 2.08
N THR A 160 15.27 -9.98 2.02
CA THR A 160 15.61 -11.25 1.37
C THR A 160 15.87 -11.09 -0.14
N VAL A 161 15.03 -10.32 -0.84
CA VAL A 161 15.23 -10.03 -2.27
C VAL A 161 16.53 -9.24 -2.51
N LEU A 162 16.79 -8.21 -1.72
CA LEU A 162 17.96 -7.33 -1.85
C LEU A 162 19.28 -8.08 -1.67
N ARG A 163 19.30 -9.18 -0.90
CA ARG A 163 20.47 -10.06 -0.84
C ARG A 163 20.85 -10.65 -2.19
N ARG A 164 19.88 -10.96 -3.06
CA ARG A 164 20.18 -11.42 -4.44
C ARG A 164 20.87 -10.33 -5.26
N TRP A 165 20.60 -9.07 -4.94
CA TRP A 165 21.25 -7.90 -5.52
C TRP A 165 22.57 -7.54 -4.84
N GLN A 166 23.04 -8.34 -3.86
CA GLN A 166 24.21 -8.07 -3.04
C GLN A 166 24.14 -6.73 -2.29
N ILE A 167 22.92 -6.26 -2.01
CA ILE A 167 22.66 -5.07 -1.22
C ILE A 167 22.48 -5.49 0.23
N ASP A 168 23.28 -4.90 1.13
CA ASP A 168 23.15 -5.15 2.56
C ASP A 168 21.91 -4.44 3.10
N ALA A 169 20.88 -5.24 3.36
CA ALA A 169 19.61 -4.79 3.90
C ALA A 169 19.13 -5.78 4.95
N THR A 170 18.58 -5.25 6.03
CA THR A 170 18.09 -6.03 7.16
C THR A 170 16.61 -5.77 7.39
N GLU A 171 15.91 -6.68 8.08
CA GLU A 171 14.50 -6.51 8.45
C GLU A 171 14.26 -5.16 9.12
N SER A 172 15.05 -4.83 10.15
CA SER A 172 14.92 -3.57 10.89
C SER A 172 15.26 -2.34 10.05
N GLY A 173 16.29 -2.43 9.20
CA GLY A 173 16.67 -1.37 8.27
C GLY A 173 15.57 -1.04 7.27
N VAL A 174 15.03 -2.06 6.60
CA VAL A 174 13.93 -1.89 5.65
C VAL A 174 12.67 -1.39 6.36
N ALA A 175 12.34 -1.93 7.54
CA ALA A 175 11.16 -1.48 8.31
C ALA A 175 11.26 0.00 8.71
N ARG A 176 12.48 0.49 9.00
CA ARG A 176 12.72 1.91 9.27
C ARG A 176 12.46 2.77 8.04
N LEU A 177 13.03 2.39 6.89
CA LEU A 177 12.89 3.13 5.63
C LEU A 177 11.44 3.12 5.12
N ALA A 178 10.74 2.00 5.27
CA ALA A 178 9.33 1.87 4.88
C ALA A 178 8.36 2.55 5.87
N ASN A 179 8.86 3.03 7.01
CA ASN A 179 8.06 3.52 8.13
C ASN A 179 6.98 2.49 8.55
N THR A 180 7.39 1.22 8.66
CA THR A 180 6.51 0.11 9.04
C THR A 180 5.93 0.35 10.42
N SER A 181 4.60 0.24 10.52
CA SER A 181 3.85 0.42 11.76
C SER A 181 3.28 -0.90 12.28
N ARG A 182 2.54 -0.85 13.38
CA ARG A 182 1.81 -2.03 13.88
C ARG A 182 0.75 -2.53 12.90
N LEU A 183 0.26 -1.67 12.00
CA LEU A 183 -0.67 -2.07 10.94
C LEU A 183 0.02 -2.81 9.78
N GLY A 184 1.35 -2.85 9.75
CA GLY A 184 2.13 -3.50 8.70
C GLY A 184 2.80 -2.51 7.76
N THR A 185 3.11 -3.00 6.56
CA THR A 185 3.76 -2.23 5.49
C THR A 185 2.99 -2.44 4.21
N SER A 186 2.64 -1.35 3.52
CA SER A 186 2.04 -1.39 2.20
C SER A 186 3.09 -1.49 1.08
N MET A 187 2.69 -1.94 -0.12
CA MET A 187 3.61 -1.99 -1.28
C MET A 187 4.18 -0.61 -1.66
N PRO A 188 3.41 0.50 -1.65
CA PRO A 188 3.95 1.85 -1.82
C PRO A 188 5.06 2.21 -0.83
N GLN A 189 4.88 1.90 0.45
CA GLN A 189 5.93 2.11 1.46
C GLN A 189 7.18 1.29 1.19
N LEU A 190 7.00 0.07 0.69
CA LEU A 190 8.10 -0.82 0.32
C LEU A 190 8.89 -0.29 -0.89
N ILE A 191 8.21 0.29 -1.87
CA ILE A 191 8.84 0.95 -3.03
C ILE A 191 9.67 2.16 -2.57
N VAL A 192 9.12 2.99 -1.68
CA VAL A 192 9.88 4.12 -1.08
C VAL A 192 11.12 3.60 -0.35
N ALA A 193 11.01 2.51 0.41
CA ALA A 193 12.18 1.91 1.05
C ALA A 193 13.21 1.37 0.06
N ALA A 194 12.76 0.81 -1.07
CA ALA A 194 13.66 0.37 -2.14
C ALA A 194 14.41 1.55 -2.78
N HIS A 195 13.75 2.70 -2.98
CA HIS A 195 14.36 3.93 -3.48
C HIS A 195 15.51 4.40 -2.60
N GLU A 196 15.30 4.44 -1.28
CA GLU A 196 16.32 4.80 -0.29
C GLU A 196 17.50 3.81 -0.26
N LEU A 197 17.31 2.60 -0.78
CA LEU A 197 18.34 1.56 -0.90
C LEU A 197 18.97 1.51 -2.31
N GLY A 198 18.75 2.53 -3.14
CA GLY A 198 19.32 2.65 -4.48
C GLY A 198 18.67 1.74 -5.54
N MET A 199 17.51 1.17 -5.21
CA MET A 199 16.71 0.33 -6.10
C MET A 199 15.43 1.05 -6.51
N ASP A 200 14.67 0.45 -7.43
CA ASP A 200 13.35 0.90 -7.84
C ASP A 200 12.40 -0.31 -7.92
N GLY A 201 11.11 -0.01 -7.88
CA GLY A 201 10.03 -0.97 -7.97
C GLY A 201 8.75 -0.33 -8.46
N VAL A 202 7.88 -1.14 -9.05
CA VAL A 202 6.54 -0.72 -9.50
C VAL A 202 5.52 -1.74 -9.03
N GLU A 203 4.37 -1.29 -8.54
CA GLU A 203 3.30 -2.21 -8.15
C GLU A 203 2.55 -2.68 -9.40
N LEU A 204 2.53 -4.00 -9.61
CA LEU A 204 1.88 -4.65 -10.74
C LEU A 204 0.89 -5.71 -10.24
N ALA A 205 -0.13 -5.97 -11.05
CA ALA A 205 -1.07 -7.09 -10.88
C ALA A 205 -0.93 -8.10 -12.04
N PRO A 206 0.24 -8.73 -12.23
CA PRO A 206 0.53 -9.51 -13.41
C PRO A 206 -0.11 -10.91 -13.37
N THR A 207 -0.23 -11.52 -14.54
CA THR A 207 -0.42 -12.97 -14.68
C THR A 207 0.88 -13.74 -14.37
N TRP A 208 0.77 -15.07 -14.27
CA TRP A 208 1.94 -15.95 -14.12
C TRP A 208 2.96 -15.74 -15.25
N GLU A 209 2.49 -15.73 -16.49
CA GLU A 209 3.30 -15.58 -17.69
C GLU A 209 3.95 -14.19 -17.77
N GLN A 210 3.24 -13.15 -17.33
CA GLN A 210 3.78 -11.80 -17.24
C GLN A 210 4.89 -11.70 -16.19
N MET A 211 4.75 -12.34 -15.03
CA MET A 211 5.84 -12.39 -14.03
C MET A 211 7.08 -13.11 -14.58
N GLN A 212 6.89 -14.24 -15.26
CA GLN A 212 7.99 -14.94 -15.94
C GLN A 212 8.66 -14.05 -16.98
N ARG A 213 7.88 -13.31 -17.78
CA ARG A 213 8.42 -12.42 -18.80
C ARG A 213 9.15 -11.23 -18.21
N ILE A 214 8.70 -10.66 -17.10
CA ILE A 214 9.40 -9.59 -16.35
C ILE A 214 10.73 -10.11 -15.81
N ASN A 215 10.78 -11.37 -15.36
CA ASN A 215 12.00 -12.09 -14.98
C ASN A 215 12.87 -11.37 -13.92
N ARG A 216 12.24 -10.74 -12.93
CA ARG A 216 12.93 -10.10 -11.79
C ARG A 216 12.58 -10.77 -10.47
N PRO A 217 13.51 -10.90 -9.52
CA PRO A 217 13.10 -11.14 -8.15
C PRO A 217 12.35 -9.91 -7.61
N GLY A 218 11.48 -10.12 -6.65
CA GLY A 218 10.65 -9.05 -6.12
C GLY A 218 9.83 -9.49 -4.92
N VAL A 219 8.93 -8.62 -4.47
CA VAL A 219 8.05 -8.92 -3.34
C VAL A 219 6.63 -9.19 -3.85
N LEU A 220 6.02 -10.23 -3.31
CA LEU A 220 4.66 -10.64 -3.64
C LEU A 220 3.75 -10.39 -2.45
N GLY A 221 2.56 -9.83 -2.71
CA GLY A 221 1.44 -9.90 -1.78
C GLY A 221 0.73 -11.25 -1.96
N VAL A 222 0.58 -11.99 -0.86
CA VAL A 222 -0.08 -13.30 -0.83
C VAL A 222 -1.01 -13.43 0.36
N TRP A 223 -1.87 -14.44 0.34
CA TRP A 223 -2.66 -14.87 1.49
C TRP A 223 -1.86 -15.90 2.29
N LEU A 224 -1.59 -15.59 3.55
CA LEU A 224 -1.20 -16.58 4.53
C LEU A 224 -2.47 -17.31 4.99
N ILE A 225 -2.56 -18.60 4.69
CA ILE A 225 -3.71 -19.44 5.02
C ILE A 225 -3.34 -20.30 6.22
N ASP A 226 -4.02 -20.06 7.34
CA ASP A 226 -3.88 -20.83 8.58
C ASP A 226 -5.26 -21.35 9.01
N GLY A 227 -5.53 -22.63 8.69
CA GLY A 227 -6.85 -23.23 8.83
C GLY A 227 -7.92 -22.45 8.06
N ALA A 228 -8.91 -21.90 8.78
CA ALA A 228 -9.97 -21.07 8.19
C ALA A 228 -9.59 -19.59 8.04
N ARG A 229 -8.45 -19.15 8.59
CA ARG A 229 -8.04 -17.75 8.57
C ARG A 229 -7.23 -17.44 7.31
N LYS A 230 -7.52 -16.29 6.71
CA LYS A 230 -6.74 -15.71 5.59
C LYS A 230 -6.22 -14.35 6.02
N LEU A 231 -4.91 -14.23 6.11
CA LEU A 231 -4.24 -12.99 6.52
C LEU A 231 -3.42 -12.43 5.36
N PRO A 232 -3.43 -11.10 5.13
CA PRO A 232 -2.49 -10.45 4.23
C PRO A 232 -1.05 -10.77 4.64
N HIS A 233 -0.24 -11.22 3.69
CA HIS A 233 1.17 -11.54 3.89
C HIS A 233 2.02 -11.10 2.71
N ALA A 234 3.32 -10.99 2.92
CA ALA A 234 4.28 -10.66 1.88
C ALA A 234 5.45 -11.64 1.88
N VAL A 235 5.82 -12.11 0.68
CA VAL A 235 6.89 -13.10 0.49
C VAL A 235 7.86 -12.64 -0.58
N ALA A 236 9.10 -13.12 -0.50
CA ALA A 236 10.11 -12.86 -1.52
C ALA A 236 9.89 -13.81 -2.70
N LEU A 237 9.74 -13.29 -3.92
CA LEU A 237 9.82 -14.07 -5.15
C LEU A 237 11.29 -14.29 -5.51
N LEU A 238 11.74 -15.53 -5.44
CA LEU A 238 13.13 -15.90 -5.66
C LEU A 238 13.33 -16.47 -7.05
N GLU A 239 12.55 -17.48 -7.43
CA GLU A 239 12.70 -18.15 -8.73
C GLU A 239 11.34 -18.49 -9.31
N MET A 240 11.27 -18.63 -10.63
CA MET A 240 10.04 -18.96 -11.33
C MET A 240 10.35 -19.59 -12.70
N ASN A 241 9.62 -20.65 -13.03
CA ASN A 241 9.61 -21.25 -14.35
C ASN A 241 8.15 -21.51 -14.80
N SER A 242 7.96 -22.28 -15.88
CA SER A 242 6.62 -22.54 -16.44
C SER A 242 5.71 -23.35 -15.50
N GLU A 243 6.27 -24.07 -14.54
CA GLU A 243 5.55 -25.03 -13.70
C GLU A 243 5.55 -24.64 -12.22
N GLN A 244 6.65 -24.06 -11.76
CA GLN A 244 6.95 -23.85 -10.35
C GLN A 244 7.46 -22.43 -10.05
N VAL A 245 7.25 -22.02 -8.81
CA VAL A 245 7.75 -20.78 -8.23
C VAL A 245 8.40 -21.08 -6.87
N ALA A 246 9.56 -20.48 -6.63
CA ALA A 246 10.21 -20.52 -5.32
C ALA A 246 9.99 -19.17 -4.61
N ILE A 247 9.38 -19.24 -3.42
CA ILE A 247 9.15 -18.08 -2.56
C ILE A 247 9.93 -18.21 -1.25
N GLY A 248 10.59 -17.15 -0.82
CA GLY A 248 11.14 -17.02 0.53
C GLY A 248 10.07 -16.47 1.46
N ASP A 249 9.54 -17.29 2.36
CA ASP A 249 8.49 -16.91 3.29
C ASP A 249 9.07 -16.40 4.63
N PRO A 250 8.87 -15.13 4.97
CA PRO A 250 9.35 -14.56 6.23
C PRO A 250 8.71 -15.12 7.49
N ALA A 251 7.48 -15.64 7.44
CA ALA A 251 6.78 -16.13 8.63
C ALA A 251 7.53 -17.32 9.26
N TRP A 252 8.07 -18.19 8.41
CA TRP A 252 8.83 -19.36 8.84
C TRP A 252 10.33 -19.24 8.59
N GLY A 253 10.77 -18.30 7.75
CA GLY A 253 12.16 -18.17 7.34
C GLY A 253 12.58 -19.26 6.35
N THR A 254 11.65 -19.76 5.54
CA THR A 254 11.82 -20.97 4.71
C THR A 254 11.55 -20.66 3.25
N ILE A 255 12.26 -21.34 2.34
CA ILE A 255 11.96 -21.31 0.91
C ILE A 255 10.95 -22.42 0.60
N TYR A 256 9.84 -22.05 -0.03
CA TYR A 256 8.83 -22.99 -0.52
C TYR A 256 8.83 -23.02 -2.04
N ALA A 257 8.86 -24.21 -2.61
CA ALA A 257 8.59 -24.45 -4.03
C ALA A 257 7.11 -24.79 -4.19
N LEU A 258 6.38 -24.00 -4.97
CA LEU A 258 4.96 -24.16 -5.24
C LEU A 258 4.74 -24.38 -6.72
N ASN A 259 3.86 -25.32 -7.08
CA ASN A 259 3.34 -25.39 -8.44
C ASN A 259 2.31 -24.29 -8.69
N ARG A 260 1.97 -24.06 -9.97
CA ARG A 260 1.00 -23.03 -10.39
C ARG A 260 -0.34 -23.10 -9.65
N THR A 261 -0.87 -24.30 -9.40
CA THR A 261 -2.14 -24.50 -8.69
C THR A 261 -2.04 -24.14 -7.21
N GLN A 262 -0.93 -24.47 -6.56
CA GLN A 262 -0.68 -24.10 -5.16
C GLN A 262 -0.50 -22.58 -5.02
N PHE A 263 0.29 -21.97 -5.92
CA PHE A 263 0.49 -20.53 -5.93
C PHE A 263 -0.82 -19.77 -6.17
N ALA A 264 -1.65 -20.21 -7.11
CA ALA A 264 -2.93 -19.58 -7.41
C ALA A 264 -3.87 -19.51 -6.19
N LYS A 265 -3.77 -20.45 -5.24
CA LYS A 265 -4.58 -20.43 -4.00
C LYS A 265 -4.22 -19.29 -3.05
N ILE A 266 -2.96 -18.87 -3.05
CA ILE A 266 -2.45 -17.82 -2.17
C ILE A 266 -2.28 -16.47 -2.88
N TRP A 267 -2.40 -16.43 -4.21
CA TRP A 267 -2.09 -15.24 -4.99
C TRP A 267 -3.05 -14.08 -4.74
N ARG A 268 -2.52 -12.86 -4.52
CA ARG A 268 -3.31 -11.63 -4.33
C ARG A 268 -3.18 -10.62 -5.47
N GLN A 269 -2.57 -11.01 -6.59
CA GLN A 269 -2.34 -10.10 -7.72
C GLN A 269 -1.54 -8.86 -7.33
N GLN A 270 -0.54 -9.03 -6.47
CA GLN A 270 0.32 -7.94 -6.02
C GLN A 270 1.78 -8.35 -6.17
N TYR A 271 2.47 -7.72 -7.10
CA TYR A 271 3.88 -7.95 -7.39
C TYR A 271 4.63 -6.63 -7.43
N VAL A 272 5.76 -6.57 -6.74
CA VAL A 272 6.73 -5.48 -6.83
C VAL A 272 8.05 -6.08 -7.33
N PRO A 273 8.32 -6.12 -8.64
CA PRO A 273 9.64 -6.43 -9.17
C PRO A 273 10.63 -5.39 -8.65
N LEU A 274 11.83 -5.84 -8.27
CA LEU A 274 12.94 -4.97 -7.90
C LEU A 274 13.91 -4.88 -9.09
N PHE A 275 14.38 -3.67 -9.38
CA PHE A 275 15.32 -3.36 -10.46
C PHE A 275 16.08 -2.06 -10.13
N ARG A 276 17.13 -1.72 -10.86
CA ARG A 276 17.83 -0.43 -10.66
C ARG A 276 17.04 0.71 -11.28
N ALA A 277 17.10 1.90 -10.72
CA ALA A 277 16.34 3.06 -11.22
C ALA A 277 16.57 3.37 -12.72
N SER A 278 17.78 3.11 -13.23
CA SER A 278 18.10 3.26 -14.66
C SER A 278 17.29 2.35 -15.59
N GLU A 279 16.75 1.25 -15.06
CA GLU A 279 15.98 0.25 -15.80
C GLU A 279 14.48 0.59 -15.87
N ARG A 280 14.04 1.69 -15.24
CA ARG A 280 12.63 2.14 -15.26
C ARG A 280 12.16 2.61 -16.63
N SER A 281 13.09 3.12 -17.45
CA SER A 281 12.84 3.64 -18.79
C SER A 281 13.73 2.96 -19.81
N LEU A 282 13.24 2.82 -21.04
CA LEU A 282 14.00 2.24 -22.15
C LEU A 282 14.15 3.27 -23.27
N PRO A 283 15.37 3.58 -23.75
CA PRO A 283 15.57 4.43 -24.91
C PRO A 283 14.82 3.91 -26.15
N PRO A 284 14.23 4.79 -26.99
CA PRO A 284 13.45 4.36 -28.17
C PRO A 284 14.20 3.42 -29.11
N ASP A 285 15.48 3.67 -29.37
CA ASP A 285 16.30 2.85 -30.27
C ASP A 285 16.50 1.43 -29.70
N GLN A 286 16.74 1.32 -28.40
CA GLN A 286 16.87 0.04 -27.72
C GLN A 286 15.53 -0.71 -27.66
N ALA A 287 14.42 0.02 -27.47
CA ALA A 287 13.08 -0.56 -27.53
C ALA A 287 12.78 -1.12 -28.94
N ALA A 288 13.16 -0.39 -30.00
CA ALA A 288 13.02 -0.83 -31.38
C ALA A 288 13.81 -2.11 -31.66
N ASP A 289 15.07 -2.20 -31.22
CA ASP A 289 15.91 -3.41 -31.34
C ASP A 289 15.26 -4.61 -30.63
N TYR A 290 14.79 -4.43 -29.39
CA TYR A 290 14.14 -5.50 -28.64
C TYR A 290 12.83 -5.96 -29.32
N LEU A 291 12.01 -5.03 -29.78
CA LEU A 291 10.79 -5.35 -30.52
C LEU A 291 11.09 -6.04 -31.85
N GLN A 292 12.18 -5.69 -32.53
CA GLN A 292 12.61 -6.34 -33.76
C GLN A 292 13.04 -7.78 -33.50
N ARG A 293 13.87 -8.03 -32.48
CA ARG A 293 14.30 -9.38 -32.08
C ARG A 293 13.16 -10.27 -31.64
N LEU A 294 12.12 -9.67 -31.05
CA LEU A 294 10.90 -10.37 -30.66
C LEU A 294 9.87 -10.50 -31.81
N GLY A 295 10.17 -9.98 -33.01
CA GLY A 295 9.32 -10.11 -34.19
C GLY A 295 8.12 -9.14 -34.25
N TYR A 296 8.08 -8.12 -33.39
CA TYR A 296 7.02 -7.09 -33.39
C TYR A 296 7.32 -5.91 -34.33
N LEU A 297 8.58 -5.74 -34.72
CA LEU A 297 9.06 -4.70 -35.64
C LEU A 297 9.85 -5.37 -36.79
N SER A 298 9.54 -5.04 -38.04
CA SER A 298 10.24 -5.62 -39.20
C SER A 298 11.24 -4.67 -39.85
N GLN A 299 11.00 -3.35 -39.77
CA GLN A 299 11.94 -2.33 -40.25
C GLN A 299 12.05 -1.17 -39.24
N PRO A 300 13.23 -0.55 -39.06
CA PRO A 300 13.42 0.57 -38.14
C PRO A 300 12.57 1.81 -38.46
N SER A 301 12.16 1.97 -39.72
CA SER A 301 11.29 3.06 -40.18
C SER A 301 9.81 2.87 -39.81
N GLN A 302 9.42 1.70 -39.30
CA GLN A 302 8.06 1.47 -38.83
C GLN A 302 7.79 2.24 -37.54
N ASP A 303 6.57 2.76 -37.43
CA ASP A 303 6.07 3.48 -36.25
C ASP A 303 6.24 2.63 -34.97
N LEU A 304 7.20 3.02 -34.12
CA LEU A 304 7.53 2.37 -32.86
C LEU A 304 6.29 2.22 -31.96
N SER A 305 5.45 3.25 -31.87
CA SER A 305 4.23 3.20 -31.05
C SER A 305 3.27 2.12 -31.53
N ARG A 306 3.22 1.84 -32.85
CA ARG A 306 2.44 0.72 -33.39
C ARG A 306 3.02 -0.63 -33.01
N ALA A 307 4.34 -0.79 -33.06
CA ALA A 307 5.00 -2.03 -32.63
C ALA A 307 4.81 -2.26 -31.12
N VAL A 308 4.92 -1.21 -30.31
CA VAL A 308 4.63 -1.24 -28.87
C VAL A 308 3.19 -1.68 -28.61
N ARG A 309 2.19 -1.12 -29.33
CA ARG A 309 0.78 -1.57 -29.22
C ARG A 309 0.62 -3.06 -29.52
N ARG A 310 1.25 -3.56 -30.59
CA ARG A 310 1.20 -5.00 -30.95
C ARG A 310 1.80 -5.87 -29.85
N PHE A 311 2.92 -5.45 -29.28
CA PHE A 311 3.55 -6.13 -28.16
C PHE A 311 2.64 -6.15 -26.92
N GLN A 312 2.09 -4.99 -26.54
CA GLN A 312 1.18 -4.83 -25.40
C GLN A 312 -0.06 -5.72 -25.53
N THR A 313 -0.70 -5.74 -26.71
CA THR A 313 -1.82 -6.65 -26.99
C THR A 313 -1.40 -8.11 -26.84
N ALA A 314 -0.22 -8.50 -27.35
CA ALA A 314 0.25 -9.88 -27.29
C ALA A 314 0.58 -10.36 -25.87
N VAL A 315 1.00 -9.47 -24.97
CA VAL A 315 1.25 -9.80 -23.55
C VAL A 315 0.04 -9.59 -22.65
N GLY A 316 -1.09 -9.13 -23.19
CA GLY A 316 -2.33 -8.93 -22.45
C GLY A 316 -2.27 -7.74 -21.47
N ILE A 317 -1.72 -6.61 -21.90
CA ILE A 317 -1.80 -5.32 -21.18
C ILE A 317 -2.41 -4.24 -22.07
N ASP A 318 -2.76 -3.09 -21.49
CA ASP A 318 -3.38 -1.98 -22.22
C ASP A 318 -2.48 -1.46 -23.36
N ALA A 319 -3.03 -1.48 -24.58
CA ALA A 319 -2.34 -1.13 -25.81
C ALA A 319 -2.27 0.39 -26.03
N THR A 320 -1.58 1.09 -25.13
CA THR A 320 -1.36 2.55 -25.16
C THR A 320 -0.43 2.98 -26.30
N GLY A 321 0.55 2.14 -26.66
CA GLY A 321 1.66 2.51 -27.55
C GLY A 321 2.77 3.28 -26.87
N GLU A 322 2.71 3.42 -25.55
CA GLU A 322 3.71 4.10 -24.73
C GLU A 322 4.62 3.10 -24.01
N LEU A 323 5.89 3.47 -23.82
CA LEU A 323 6.86 2.71 -23.03
C LEU A 323 6.69 3.00 -21.53
N ASN A 324 5.50 2.72 -21.00
CA ASN A 324 5.26 2.81 -19.56
C ASN A 324 6.09 1.76 -18.78
N PRO A 325 6.29 1.91 -17.45
CA PRO A 325 7.16 1.01 -16.69
C PRO A 325 6.81 -0.48 -16.82
N GLN A 326 5.53 -0.84 -16.85
CA GLN A 326 5.11 -2.24 -17.04
C GLN A 326 5.54 -2.78 -18.42
N THR A 327 5.36 -1.98 -19.47
CA THR A 327 5.77 -2.33 -20.84
C THR A 327 7.29 -2.47 -20.92
N VAL A 328 8.04 -1.54 -20.32
CA VAL A 328 9.51 -1.59 -20.26
C VAL A 328 9.98 -2.87 -19.57
N LEU A 329 9.42 -3.23 -18.42
CA LEU A 329 9.82 -4.43 -17.69
C LEU A 329 9.48 -5.72 -18.45
N LEU A 330 8.32 -5.79 -19.10
CA LEU A 330 7.95 -6.94 -19.93
C LEU A 330 8.83 -7.06 -21.18
N LEU A 331 9.25 -5.94 -21.76
CA LEU A 331 10.10 -5.93 -22.94
C LEU A 331 11.54 -6.29 -22.60
N THR A 332 12.08 -5.75 -21.51
CA THR A 332 13.47 -5.96 -21.08
C THR A 332 13.72 -7.33 -20.48
N GLY A 333 12.71 -7.98 -19.88
CA GLY A 333 12.91 -9.19 -19.09
C GLY A 333 13.50 -10.39 -19.85
N SER A 334 13.35 -10.45 -21.19
CA SER A 334 14.00 -11.47 -22.04
C SER A 334 15.46 -11.15 -22.39
N PHE A 335 15.95 -9.93 -22.10
CA PHE A 335 17.25 -9.42 -22.50
C PHE A 335 18.15 -9.08 -21.30
N LEU A 336 17.78 -9.53 -20.11
CA LEU A 336 18.50 -9.22 -18.88
C LEU A 336 19.86 -9.90 -18.84
N GLN A 337 20.90 -9.14 -18.49
CA GLN A 337 22.26 -9.62 -18.37
C GLN A 337 22.93 -9.03 -17.13
N GLY A 338 23.73 -9.84 -16.42
CA GLY A 338 24.52 -9.38 -15.27
C GLY A 338 23.69 -8.90 -14.06
N VAL A 339 22.42 -9.30 -13.98
CA VAL A 339 21.48 -8.90 -12.93
C VAL A 339 20.69 -10.12 -12.45
N PRO A 340 20.20 -10.15 -11.19
CA PRO A 340 19.39 -11.25 -10.70
C PRO A 340 18.11 -11.48 -11.51
N THR A 341 17.83 -12.74 -11.86
CA THR A 341 16.64 -13.17 -12.61
C THR A 341 15.84 -14.23 -11.85
N LEU A 342 14.59 -14.46 -12.29
CA LEU A 342 13.73 -15.55 -11.79
C LEU A 342 14.09 -16.91 -12.36
N THR A 343 14.60 -16.93 -13.59
CA THR A 343 15.15 -18.16 -14.16
C THR A 343 16.35 -18.58 -13.29
N PRO A 344 16.38 -19.83 -12.78
CA PRO A 344 17.57 -20.36 -12.12
C PRO A 344 18.75 -20.18 -13.06
N ASN A 345 19.87 -19.63 -12.57
CA ASN A 345 21.10 -19.57 -13.36
C ASN A 345 21.38 -20.99 -13.87
N GLN A 346 21.34 -21.20 -15.19
CA GLN A 346 22.12 -22.30 -15.75
C GLN A 346 23.55 -22.03 -15.27
N ALA A 347 24.13 -22.98 -14.54
CA ALA A 347 25.53 -22.90 -14.18
C ALA A 347 26.33 -22.53 -15.45
N PRO A 348 27.31 -21.63 -15.38
CA PRO A 348 28.13 -21.33 -16.53
C PRO A 348 28.67 -22.66 -17.08
N GLN A 349 28.34 -22.96 -18.35
CA GLN A 349 28.87 -24.12 -19.06
C GLN A 349 30.38 -23.98 -19.24
#